data_AF-A0A2E0SEV3-F1
#
_entry.id   AF-A0A2E0SEV3-F1
#
_cell.length_a   1.000
_cell.length_b   1.000
_cell.length_c   1.000
_cell.angle_alpha   90.00
_cell.angle_beta   90.00
_cell.angle_gamma   90.00
#
_symmetry.space_group_name_H-M   'P 1'
#
loop_
_entity.id
_entity.type
_entity.pdbx_description
1 polymer ?
#
loop_
_entity_poly.entity_id
_entity_poly.type
_entity_poly.pdbx_seq_one_letter_code
_entity_poly.pdbx_strand_id
1 'polypeptide(L)'
;MSWLVALQAVGTGISIMSAMNKGEARNTNAQFEAQQYALQTGQNKIIAEQNSIDRLEKFDQSAKINEAMFAFLGRDADLDKSIIAFNEKQKEIAERDVTRADTDGWIKYGQGKLATEQALYTGRVALETARYESMSAIASGLYSYHTTKT
;
A
#
# COMPACT_ATOMS: atom_id res chain seq x y z
N MET A 1 -18.56 48.11 -23.61
CA MET A 1 -17.39 47.46 -22.98
C MET A 1 -17.68 46.75 -21.64
N SER A 2 -18.83 46.95 -20.96
CA SER A 2 -19.08 46.28 -19.65
C SER A 2 -19.42 44.79 -19.73
N TRP A 3 -19.96 44.30 -20.85
CA TRP A 3 -20.38 42.88 -21.00
C TRP A 3 -19.19 41.90 -21.12
N LEU A 4 -18.09 42.31 -21.77
CA LEU A 4 -16.85 41.53 -21.86
C LEU A 4 -16.17 41.37 -20.49
N VAL A 5 -16.21 42.42 -19.68
CA VAL A 5 -15.67 42.43 -18.32
C VAL A 5 -16.51 41.56 -17.37
N ALA A 6 -17.84 41.59 -17.51
CA ALA A 6 -18.74 40.70 -16.77
C ALA A 6 -18.55 39.22 -17.15
N LEU A 7 -18.35 38.92 -18.45
CA LEU A 7 -18.03 37.56 -18.91
C LEU A 7 -16.66 37.07 -18.42
N GLN A 8 -15.65 37.92 -18.38
CA GLN A 8 -14.34 37.58 -17.81
C GLN A 8 -14.45 37.30 -16.31
N ALA A 9 -15.17 38.14 -15.55
CA ALA A 9 -15.37 37.92 -14.10
C ALA A 9 -16.16 36.62 -13.79
N VAL A 10 -17.19 36.31 -14.58
CA VAL A 10 -17.96 35.05 -14.46
C VAL A 10 -17.09 33.85 -14.85
N GLY A 11 -16.30 33.96 -15.93
CA GLY A 11 -15.37 32.91 -16.37
C GLY A 11 -14.28 32.61 -15.34
N THR A 12 -13.70 33.64 -14.72
CA THR A 12 -12.71 33.52 -13.64
C THR A 12 -13.32 32.91 -12.37
N GLY A 13 -14.56 33.28 -12.01
CA GLY A 13 -15.26 32.67 -10.87
C GLY A 13 -15.54 31.17 -11.05
N ILE A 14 -15.97 30.77 -12.25
CA ILE A 14 -16.22 29.36 -12.59
C ILE A 14 -14.91 28.56 -12.64
N SER A 15 -13.82 29.12 -13.17
CA SER A 15 -12.53 28.42 -13.24
C SER A 15 -11.91 28.20 -11.86
N ILE A 16 -12.02 29.17 -10.94
CA ILE A 16 -11.58 29.05 -9.54
C ILE A 16 -12.34 27.94 -8.82
N MET A 17 -13.68 27.96 -8.90
CA MET A 17 -14.53 26.98 -8.23
C MET A 17 -14.31 25.57 -8.80
N SER A 18 -14.11 25.46 -10.12
CA SER A 18 -13.75 24.19 -10.77
C SER A 18 -12.38 23.67 -10.33
N ALA A 19 -11.36 24.53 -10.24
CA ALA A 19 -10.01 24.15 -9.81
C ALA A 19 -10.00 23.67 -8.35
N MET A 20 -10.67 24.40 -7.44
CA MET A 20 -10.79 24.01 -6.04
C MET A 20 -11.54 22.68 -5.85
N ASN A 21 -12.70 22.51 -6.49
CA ASN A 21 -13.46 21.27 -6.41
C ASN A 21 -12.65 20.07 -6.96
N LYS A 22 -11.84 20.28 -8.01
CA LYS A 22 -10.93 19.25 -8.53
C LYS A 22 -9.83 18.91 -7.53
N GLY A 23 -9.25 19.90 -6.86
CA GLY A 23 -8.24 19.70 -5.81
C GLY A 23 -8.79 18.93 -4.62
N GLU A 24 -9.97 19.31 -4.12
CA GLU A 24 -10.64 18.61 -3.02
C GLU A 24 -11.03 17.18 -3.38
N ALA A 25 -11.60 16.97 -4.57
CA ALA A 25 -11.92 15.62 -5.06
C ALA A 25 -10.66 14.74 -5.17
N ARG A 26 -9.53 15.29 -5.66
CA ARG A 26 -8.25 14.58 -5.71
C ARG A 26 -7.72 14.24 -4.32
N ASN A 27 -7.82 15.15 -3.36
CA ASN A 27 -7.42 14.89 -1.98
C ASN A 27 -8.29 13.82 -1.31
N THR A 28 -9.61 13.85 -1.53
CA THR A 28 -10.52 12.82 -1.02
C THR A 28 -10.24 11.45 -1.65
N ASN A 29 -10.03 11.40 -2.96
CA ASN A 29 -9.64 10.15 -3.64
C ASN A 29 -8.32 9.59 -3.11
N ALA A 30 -7.34 10.46 -2.89
CA ALA A 30 -6.04 10.08 -2.33
C ALA A 30 -6.16 9.55 -0.89
N GLN A 31 -7.06 10.11 -0.06
CA GLN A 31 -7.36 9.57 1.26
C GLN A 31 -8.02 8.19 1.20
N PHE A 32 -8.95 7.99 0.27
CA PHE A 32 -9.56 6.68 0.04
C PHE A 32 -8.52 5.65 -0.43
N GLU A 33 -7.64 6.04 -1.35
CA GLU A 33 -6.53 5.21 -1.81
C GLU A 33 -5.58 4.84 -0.66
N ALA A 34 -5.22 5.79 0.19
CA ALA A 34 -4.44 5.55 1.39
C ALA A 34 -5.11 4.55 2.34
N GLN A 35 -6.43 4.65 2.54
CA GLN A 35 -7.18 3.66 3.33
C GLN A 35 -7.14 2.27 2.69
N GLN A 36 -7.25 2.17 1.36
CA GLN A 36 -7.12 0.89 0.66
C GLN A 36 -5.74 0.26 0.86
N TYR A 37 -4.65 1.05 0.76
CA TYR A 37 -3.30 0.57 1.04
C TYR A 37 -3.13 0.12 2.49
N ALA A 38 -3.69 0.86 3.45
CA ALA A 38 -3.67 0.48 4.86
C ALA A 38 -4.40 -0.86 5.10
N LEU A 39 -5.57 -1.05 4.47
CA LEU A 39 -6.33 -2.29 4.54
C LEU A 39 -5.57 -3.47 3.90
N GLN A 40 -5.02 -3.28 2.70
CA GLN A 40 -4.19 -4.29 2.04
C GLN A 40 -2.96 -4.65 2.88
N THR A 41 -2.34 -3.68 3.54
CA THR A 41 -1.23 -3.90 4.46
C THR A 41 -1.64 -4.79 5.64
N GLY A 42 -2.80 -4.51 6.23
CA GLY A 42 -3.37 -5.34 7.30
C GLY A 42 -3.66 -6.77 6.83
N GLN A 43 -4.25 -6.93 5.65
CA GLN A 43 -4.52 -8.25 5.05
C GLN A 43 -3.23 -9.02 4.76
N ASN A 44 -2.20 -8.36 4.22
CA ASN A 44 -0.91 -8.98 3.95
C ASN A 44 -0.24 -9.49 5.23
N LYS A 45 -0.38 -8.79 6.36
CA LYS A 45 0.11 -9.25 7.65
C LYS A 45 -0.59 -10.54 8.08
N ILE A 46 -1.93 -10.58 7.98
CA ILE A 46 -2.72 -11.78 8.32
C ILE A 46 -2.32 -12.97 7.44
N ILE A 47 -2.17 -12.74 6.13
CA ILE A 47 -1.76 -13.79 5.19
C ILE A 47 -0.34 -14.30 5.51
N ALA A 48 0.58 -13.42 5.90
CA ALA A 48 1.93 -13.82 6.31
C ALA A 48 1.90 -14.69 7.57
N GLU A 49 1.12 -14.32 8.58
CA GLU A 49 0.92 -15.13 9.79
C GLU A 49 0.30 -16.49 9.47
N GLN A 50 -0.75 -16.52 8.65
CA GLN A 50 -1.39 -17.77 8.20
C GLN A 50 -0.41 -18.68 7.45
N ASN A 51 0.37 -18.13 6.52
CA ASN A 51 1.37 -18.91 5.78
C ASN A 51 2.44 -19.51 6.70
N SER A 52 2.83 -18.78 7.76
CA SER A 52 3.77 -19.30 8.76
C SER A 52 3.18 -20.48 9.52
N ILE A 53 1.92 -20.36 9.96
CA ILE A 53 1.19 -21.43 10.65
C ILE A 53 1.06 -22.66 9.74
N ASP A 54 0.59 -22.47 8.51
CA ASP A 54 0.43 -23.53 7.52
C ASP A 54 1.75 -24.26 7.23
N ARG A 55 2.89 -23.55 7.25
CA ARG A 55 4.21 -24.17 7.08
C ARG A 55 4.61 -25.04 8.26
N LEU A 56 4.33 -24.61 9.48
CA LEU A 56 4.58 -25.40 10.69
C LEU A 56 3.68 -26.64 10.72
N GLU A 57 2.40 -26.50 10.38
CA GLU A 57 1.46 -27.62 10.31
C GLU A 57 1.89 -28.65 9.24
N LYS A 58 2.29 -28.19 8.04
CA LYS A 58 2.82 -29.06 6.99
C LYS A 58 4.11 -29.78 7.41
N PHE A 59 4.97 -29.11 8.18
CA PHE A 59 6.18 -29.72 8.72
C PHE A 59 5.82 -30.82 9.72
N ASP A 60 4.94 -30.56 10.70
CA ASP A 60 4.50 -31.55 11.68
C ASP A 60 3.81 -32.76 11.02
N GLN A 61 2.92 -32.50 10.06
CA GLN A 61 2.27 -33.57 9.30
C GLN A 61 3.28 -34.41 8.53
N SER A 62 4.25 -33.77 7.85
CA SER A 62 5.30 -34.48 7.11
C SER A 62 6.21 -35.28 8.04
N ALA A 63 6.56 -34.73 9.21
CA ALA A 63 7.38 -35.41 10.22
C ALA A 63 6.69 -36.69 10.68
N LYS A 64 5.39 -36.63 11.02
CA LYS A 64 4.59 -37.79 11.43
C LYS A 64 4.44 -38.84 10.33
N ILE A 65 4.23 -38.42 9.08
CA ILE A 65 4.16 -39.35 7.94
C ILE A 65 5.50 -40.07 7.74
N ASN A 66 6.61 -39.32 7.81
CA ASN A 66 7.94 -39.90 7.66
C ASN A 66 8.28 -40.85 8.80
N GLU A 67 7.96 -40.49 10.05
CA GLU A 67 8.10 -41.36 11.22
C GLU A 67 7.33 -42.68 11.03
N ALA A 68 6.05 -42.61 10.64
CA ALA A 68 5.24 -43.80 10.37
C ALA A 68 5.80 -44.66 9.22
N MET A 69 6.32 -44.03 8.17
CA MET A 69 6.96 -44.71 7.04
C MET A 69 8.26 -45.40 7.45
N PHE A 70 9.11 -44.73 8.23
CA PHE A 70 10.36 -45.32 8.72
C PHE A 70 10.09 -46.48 9.69
N ALA A 71 9.11 -46.33 10.57
CA ALA A 71 8.66 -47.41 11.45
C ALA A 71 8.15 -48.62 10.65
N PHE A 72 7.37 -48.39 9.58
CA PHE A 72 6.92 -49.46 8.67
C PHE A 72 8.09 -50.17 7.98
N LEU A 73 9.14 -49.43 7.61
CA LEU A 73 10.36 -49.98 7.02
C LEU A 73 11.27 -50.69 8.04
N GLY A 74 10.86 -50.77 9.32
CA GLY A 74 11.66 -51.35 10.40
C GLY A 74 12.90 -50.54 10.75
N ARG A 75 12.96 -49.28 10.32
CA ARG A 75 14.05 -48.35 10.66
C ARG A 75 13.63 -47.53 11.87
N ASP A 76 14.44 -47.58 12.91
CA ASP A 76 14.22 -46.80 14.11
C ASP A 76 14.65 -45.35 13.86
N ALA A 77 13.69 -44.42 13.94
CA ALA A 77 13.87 -43.02 13.60
C ALA A 77 14.88 -42.32 14.54
N ASP A 78 15.08 -42.86 15.75
CA ASP A 78 15.95 -42.30 16.78
C ASP A 78 17.37 -42.88 16.78
N LEU A 79 17.60 -43.98 16.05
CA LEU A 79 18.91 -44.66 16.01
C LEU A 79 19.61 -44.53 14.64
N ASP A 80 18.85 -44.32 13.57
CA ASP A 80 19.41 -44.22 12.22
C ASP A 80 19.90 -42.80 11.91
N LYS A 81 21.21 -42.64 11.82
CA LYS A 81 21.88 -41.35 11.52
C LYS A 81 21.33 -40.66 10.27
N SER A 82 20.91 -41.43 9.26
CA SER A 82 20.38 -40.84 8.03
C SER A 82 18.96 -40.28 8.20
N ILE A 83 18.14 -40.87 9.07
CA ILE A 83 16.81 -40.38 9.41
C ILE A 83 16.92 -39.13 10.28
N ILE A 84 17.81 -39.14 11.27
CA ILE A 84 18.11 -37.98 12.11
C ILE A 84 18.54 -36.79 11.25
N ALA A 85 19.53 -36.98 10.36
CA ALA A 85 20.00 -35.92 9.46
C ALA A 85 18.90 -35.41 8.52
N PHE A 86 18.02 -36.29 8.05
CA PHE A 86 16.87 -35.90 7.23
C PHE A 86 15.87 -35.05 8.03
N ASN A 87 15.50 -35.46 9.24
CA ASN A 87 14.57 -34.74 10.11
C ASN A 87 15.14 -33.37 10.53
N GLU A 88 16.43 -33.31 10.88
CA GLU A 88 17.13 -32.05 11.16
C GLU A 88 17.08 -31.11 9.95
N LYS A 89 17.30 -31.64 8.74
CA LYS A 89 17.24 -30.81 7.53
C LYS A 89 15.84 -30.28 7.26
N GLN A 90 14.81 -31.09 7.46
CA GLN A 90 13.42 -30.67 7.30
C GLN A 90 13.04 -29.58 8.30
N LYS A 91 13.53 -29.68 9.54
CA LYS A 91 13.35 -28.66 10.58
C LYS A 91 14.04 -27.35 10.20
N GLU A 92 15.31 -27.41 9.77
CA GLU A 92 16.06 -26.23 9.31
C GLU A 92 15.34 -25.52 8.14
N ILE A 93 14.80 -26.29 7.19
CA ILE A 93 14.02 -25.74 6.08
C ILE A 93 12.76 -25.05 6.59
N ALA A 94 12.01 -25.67 7.51
CA ALA A 94 10.80 -25.09 8.08
C ALA A 94 11.10 -23.77 8.83
N GLU A 95 12.13 -23.74 9.68
CA GLU A 95 12.55 -22.54 10.41
C GLU A 95 12.98 -21.41 9.46
N ARG A 96 13.75 -21.74 8.41
CA ARG A 96 14.17 -20.77 7.39
C ARG A 96 12.99 -20.21 6.61
N ASP A 97 12.01 -21.05 6.28
CA ASP A 97 10.82 -20.62 5.55
C ASP A 97 9.92 -19.72 6.41
N VAL A 98 9.78 -20.00 7.72
CA VAL A 98 9.12 -19.11 8.69
C VAL A 98 9.84 -17.76 8.75
N THR A 99 11.17 -17.77 8.86
CA THR A 99 11.97 -16.53 8.92
C THR A 99 11.83 -15.70 7.65
N ARG A 100 11.78 -16.35 6.48
CA ARG A 100 11.53 -15.68 5.19
C ARG A 100 10.13 -15.09 5.14
N ALA A 101 9.11 -15.83 5.59
CA ALA A 101 7.73 -15.34 5.62
C ALA A 101 7.58 -14.10 6.51
N ASP A 102 8.26 -14.07 7.67
CA ASP A 102 8.27 -12.90 8.55
C ASP A 102 9.00 -11.71 7.89
N THR A 103 10.18 -11.94 7.30
CA THR A 103 10.94 -10.91 6.58
C THR A 103 10.13 -10.30 5.43
N ASP A 104 9.50 -11.15 4.61
CA ASP A 104 8.62 -10.71 3.53
C ASP A 104 7.41 -9.94 4.06
N GLY A 105 6.86 -10.36 5.20
CA GLY A 105 5.80 -9.65 5.93
C GLY A 105 6.22 -8.24 6.32
N TRP A 106 7.41 -8.07 6.90
CA TRP A 106 7.96 -6.75 7.26
C TRP A 106 8.22 -5.86 6.05
N ILE A 107 8.76 -6.42 4.96
CA ILE A 107 8.98 -5.67 3.71
C ILE A 107 7.64 -5.17 3.15
N LYS A 108 6.64 -6.06 3.02
CA LYS A 108 5.30 -5.69 2.54
C LYS A 108 4.62 -4.67 3.44
N TYR A 109 4.81 -4.78 4.76
CA TYR A 109 4.33 -3.78 5.71
C TYR A 109 4.95 -2.40 5.46
N GLY A 110 6.27 -2.34 5.32
CA GLY A 110 6.99 -1.10 5.02
C GLY A 110 6.57 -0.47 3.69
N GLN A 111 6.45 -1.29 2.63
CA GLN A 111 5.96 -0.85 1.32
C GLN A 111 4.54 -0.29 1.40
N GLY A 112 3.64 -0.96 2.12
CA GLY A 112 2.26 -0.52 2.31
C GLY A 112 2.15 0.80 3.06
N LYS A 113 2.98 1.01 4.10
CA LYS A 113 3.09 2.31 4.78
C LYS A 113 3.57 3.41 3.84
N LEU A 114 4.64 3.17 3.10
CA LEU A 114 5.17 4.12 2.12
C LEU A 114 4.12 4.50 1.07
N ALA A 115 3.40 3.51 0.53
CA ALA A 115 2.32 3.75 -0.44
C ALA A 115 1.18 4.59 0.16
N THR A 116 0.81 4.31 1.41
CA THR A 116 -0.20 5.09 2.17
C THR A 116 0.24 6.53 2.33
N GLU A 117 1.47 6.77 2.79
CA GLU A 117 2.02 8.12 2.98
C GLU A 117 2.15 8.88 1.66
N GLN A 118 2.60 8.19 0.60
CA GLN A 118 2.71 8.76 -0.74
C GLN A 118 1.35 9.21 -1.28
N ALA A 119 0.31 8.39 -1.15
CA ALA A 119 -1.04 8.75 -1.55
C ALA A 119 -1.54 9.99 -0.78
N LEU A 120 -1.37 10.03 0.54
CA LEU A 120 -1.75 11.20 1.33
C LEU A 120 -0.98 12.46 0.91
N TYR A 121 0.31 12.33 0.63
CA TYR A 121 1.14 13.44 0.17
C TYR A 121 0.66 13.99 -1.18
N THR A 122 0.41 13.12 -2.17
CA THR A 122 -0.07 13.55 -3.49
C THR A 122 -1.44 14.23 -3.41
N GLY A 123 -2.32 13.76 -2.53
CA GLY A 123 -3.62 14.41 -2.26
C GLY A 123 -3.47 15.83 -1.70
N ARG A 124 -2.59 16.02 -0.71
CA ARG A 124 -2.32 17.35 -0.13
C ARG A 124 -1.72 18.30 -1.14
N VAL A 125 -0.73 17.84 -1.91
CA VAL A 125 -0.11 18.64 -2.98
C VAL A 125 -1.14 19.02 -4.04
N ALA A 126 -2.04 18.11 -4.44
CA ALA A 126 -3.09 18.42 -5.41
C ALA A 126 -4.04 19.52 -4.90
N LEU A 127 -4.39 19.51 -3.62
CA LEU A 127 -5.20 20.56 -3.00
C LEU A 127 -4.44 21.90 -2.94
N GLU A 128 -3.15 21.86 -2.60
CA GLU A 128 -2.31 23.05 -2.55
C GLU A 128 -2.13 23.68 -3.94
N THR A 129 -1.83 22.86 -4.95
CA THR A 129 -1.76 23.29 -6.36
C THR A 129 -3.08 23.90 -6.83
N ALA A 130 -4.22 23.30 -6.52
CA ALA A 130 -5.52 23.86 -6.85
C ALA A 130 -5.77 25.24 -6.21
N ARG A 131 -5.27 25.45 -4.98
CA ARG A 131 -5.29 26.77 -4.31
C ARG A 131 -4.38 27.78 -4.99
N TYR A 132 -3.17 27.38 -5.40
CA TYR A 132 -2.29 28.28 -6.15
C TYR A 132 -2.86 28.63 -7.54
N GLU A 133 -3.43 27.65 -8.25
CA GLU A 133 -4.09 27.87 -9.54
C GLU A 133 -5.27 28.83 -9.41
N SER A 134 -6.09 28.68 -8.36
CA SER A 134 -7.19 29.60 -8.10
C SER A 134 -6.70 31.01 -7.75
N MET A 135 -5.68 31.15 -6.91
CA MET A 135 -5.06 32.45 -6.60
C MET A 135 -4.46 33.11 -7.84
N SER A 136 -3.75 32.35 -8.67
CA SER A 136 -3.17 32.82 -9.94
C SER A 136 -4.26 33.26 -10.93
N ALA A 137 -5.36 32.53 -11.01
CA ALA A 137 -6.53 32.90 -11.82
C ALA A 137 -7.16 34.21 -11.33
N ILE A 138 -7.27 34.44 -10.01
CA ILE A 138 -7.72 35.71 -9.43
C ILE A 138 -6.78 36.85 -9.83
N ALA A 139 -5.46 36.67 -9.63
CA ALA A 139 -4.47 37.69 -9.95
C ALA A 139 -4.46 38.04 -11.45
N SER A 140 -4.55 37.04 -12.32
CA SER A 140 -4.60 37.22 -13.78
C SER A 140 -5.89 37.92 -14.23
N GLY A 141 -7.02 37.58 -13.61
CA GLY A 141 -8.31 38.24 -13.84
C GLY A 141 -8.29 39.72 -13.43
N LEU A 142 -7.71 40.03 -12.26
CA LEU A 142 -7.54 41.41 -11.77
C LEU A 142 -6.58 42.22 -12.65
N TYR A 143 -5.46 41.63 -13.08
CA TYR A 143 -4.52 42.29 -13.98
C TYR A 143 -5.16 42.62 -15.33
N SER A 144 -5.85 41.65 -15.94
CA SER A 144 -6.57 41.84 -17.21
C SER A 144 -7.65 42.92 -17.07
N TYR A 145 -8.39 42.95 -15.96
CA TYR A 145 -9.37 44.00 -15.68
C TYR A 145 -8.75 45.40 -15.66
N HIS A 146 -7.57 45.54 -15.06
CA HIS A 146 -6.88 46.83 -14.98
C HIS A 146 -6.37 47.28 -16.35
N THR A 147 -5.74 46.39 -17.12
CA THR A 147 -5.22 46.71 -18.46
C THR A 147 -6.30 46.99 -19.51
N THR A 148 -7.51 46.44 -19.34
CA THR A 148 -8.63 46.71 -20.27
C THR A 148 -9.43 47.97 -19.90
N LYS A 149 -9.17 48.55 -18.71
CA LYS A 149 -9.81 49.79 -18.25
C LYS A 149 -8.97 51.05 -18.51
N THR A 150 -7.65 50.94 -18.55
CA THR A 150 -6.73 51.94 -19.13
C THR A 150 -6.82 51.95 -20.64
#